data_AF-A0A485AS19-F1
#
_entry.id   AF-A0A485AS19-F1
#
_cell.length_a   1.000
_cell.length_b   1.000
_cell.length_c   1.000
_cell.angle_alpha   90.00
_cell.angle_beta   90.00
_cell.angle_gamma   90.00
#
_symmetry.space_group_name_H-M   'P 1'
#
loop_
_entity.id
_entity.type
_entity.pdbx_description
1 polymer ?
#
loop_
_entity_poly.entity_id
_entity_poly.type
_entity_poly.pdbx_seq_one_letter_code
_entity_poly.pdbx_strand_id
1 'polypeptide(L)'
;MAKAQELPEEALPEPLQNLIDMPGYRKVFKEIKALVQEVSTEKGLSAELLASRRQINQLLNWHWQLKSGNGRPELISGWRSDLMADRLQALLSEYPR
;
A
#
# COMPACT_ATOMS: atom_id res chain seq x y z
N MET A 1 4.94 28.30 -15.18
CA MET A 1 3.71 27.91 -14.46
C MET A 1 3.06 26.83 -15.33
N ALA A 2 3.00 25.53 -15.06
CA ALA A 2 3.04 24.76 -13.84
C ALA A 2 3.72 23.40 -14.13
N LYS A 3 4.64 22.97 -13.27
CA LYS A 3 5.23 21.63 -13.29
C LYS A 3 4.24 20.65 -12.66
N ALA A 4 3.37 20.05 -13.47
CA ALA A 4 2.66 18.84 -13.08
C ALA A 4 3.63 17.67 -13.25
N GLN A 5 4.27 17.27 -12.15
CA GLN A 5 5.30 16.24 -12.15
C GLN A 5 4.69 14.90 -12.55
N GLU A 6 5.00 14.48 -13.77
CA GLU A 6 5.00 13.11 -14.25
C GLU A 6 5.77 12.26 -13.23
N LEU A 7 5.08 11.38 -12.51
CA LEU A 7 5.71 10.39 -11.65
C LEU A 7 6.33 9.31 -12.56
N PRO A 8 7.67 9.19 -12.64
CA PRO A 8 8.31 8.20 -13.50
C PRO A 8 8.08 6.78 -12.96
N GLU A 9 7.68 5.88 -13.86
CA GLU A 9 7.35 4.48 -13.57
C GLU A 9 8.56 3.60 -13.17
N GLU A 10 9.77 4.17 -13.17
CA GLU A 10 11.05 3.45 -13.04
C GLU A 10 11.60 3.31 -11.62
N ALA A 11 10.91 3.78 -10.57
CA ALA A 11 11.32 3.55 -9.18
C ALA A 11 10.90 2.16 -8.64
N LEU A 12 11.19 1.10 -9.41
CA LEU A 12 11.00 -0.30 -9.02
C LEU A 12 12.27 -0.79 -8.32
N PRO A 13 12.28 -1.01 -6.99
CA PRO A 13 13.44 -1.59 -6.32
C PRO A 13 13.52 -3.10 -6.62
N GLU A 14 14.77 -3.57 -6.68
CA GLU A 14 15.34 -4.87 -7.08
C GLU A 14 14.70 -6.17 -6.53
N PRO A 15 14.99 -7.35 -7.14
CA PRO A 15 14.17 -8.55 -7.07
C PRO A 15 14.36 -9.28 -5.74
N LEU A 16 13.41 -9.08 -4.84
CA LEU A 16 13.19 -9.90 -3.65
C LEU A 16 11.92 -10.68 -3.91
N GLN A 17 11.93 -12.00 -3.66
CA GLN A 17 10.80 -12.95 -3.80
C GLN A 17 9.50 -12.27 -4.21
N ASN A 18 9.20 -12.35 -5.51
CA ASN A 18 8.31 -11.42 -6.16
C ASN A 18 6.94 -11.42 -5.48
N LEU A 19 6.71 -10.39 -4.67
CA LEU A 19 5.38 -9.97 -4.24
C LEU A 19 4.42 -9.92 -5.45
N ILE A 20 4.98 -9.58 -6.61
CA ILE A 20 4.33 -9.49 -7.92
C ILE A 20 3.83 -10.84 -8.44
N ASP A 21 4.47 -11.94 -8.03
CA ASP A 21 4.10 -13.31 -8.40
C ASP A 21 3.03 -13.89 -7.47
N MET A 22 2.64 -13.17 -6.40
CA MET A 22 1.55 -13.60 -5.53
C MET A 22 0.19 -13.51 -6.24
N PRO A 23 -0.65 -14.55 -6.12
CA PRO A 23 -1.99 -14.52 -6.68
C PRO A 23 -2.77 -13.37 -6.06
N GLY A 24 -3.33 -12.50 -6.91
CA GLY A 24 -4.09 -11.34 -6.46
C GLY A 24 -3.26 -10.09 -6.18
N TYR A 25 -1.92 -10.10 -6.26
CA TYR A 25 -1.08 -8.92 -6.03
C TYR A 25 -1.50 -7.68 -6.81
N ARG A 26 -1.66 -7.80 -8.13
CA ARG A 26 -2.06 -6.66 -8.97
C ARG A 26 -3.44 -6.12 -8.58
N LYS A 27 -4.34 -7.01 -8.12
CA LYS A 27 -5.69 -6.66 -7.72
C LYS A 27 -5.69 -5.94 -6.37
N VAL A 28 -5.11 -6.56 -5.33
CA VAL A 28 -5.00 -5.96 -3.98
C VAL A 28 -4.22 -4.66 -4.02
N PHE A 29 -3.16 -4.54 -4.83
CA PHE A 29 -2.39 -3.30 -4.97
C PHE A 29 -3.23 -2.17 -5.57
N LYS A 30 -4.05 -2.48 -6.58
CA LYS A 30 -4.95 -1.50 -7.20
C LYS A 30 -6.06 -1.08 -6.24
N GLU A 31 -6.62 -2.02 -5.49
CA GLU A 31 -7.67 -1.74 -4.50
C GLU A 31 -7.13 -0.92 -3.32
N ILE A 32 -5.92 -1.22 -2.81
CA ILE A 32 -5.28 -0.40 -1.78
C ILE A 32 -5.05 1.03 -2.30
N LYS A 33 -4.58 1.19 -3.55
CA LYS A 33 -4.44 2.52 -4.16
C LYS A 33 -5.77 3.27 -4.26
N ALA A 34 -6.84 2.59 -4.67
CA ALA A 34 -8.17 3.18 -4.76
C ALA A 34 -8.66 3.61 -3.37
N LEU A 35 -8.51 2.75 -2.36
CA LEU A 35 -8.87 3.05 -0.97
C LEU A 35 -8.10 4.25 -0.42
N VAL A 36 -6.79 4.31 -0.67
CA VAL A 36 -5.95 5.46 -0.28
C VAL A 36 -6.44 6.74 -0.95
N GLN A 37 -6.85 6.67 -2.22
CA GLN A 37 -7.39 7.81 -2.95
C GLN A 37 -8.76 8.26 -2.40
N GLU A 38 -9.62 7.32 -2.01
CA GLU A 38 -10.89 7.63 -1.34
C GLU A 38 -10.66 8.33 0.00
N VAL A 39 -9.80 7.77 0.84
CA VAL A 39 -9.46 8.36 2.15
C VAL A 39 -8.76 9.71 1.98
N SER A 40 -7.95 9.88 0.94
CA SER A 40 -7.35 11.16 0.53
C SER A 40 -8.43 12.21 0.28
N THR A 41 -9.45 11.88 -0.50
CA THR A 41 -10.57 12.79 -0.78
C THR A 41 -11.43 13.04 0.45
N GLU A 42 -11.75 12.01 1.25
CA GLU A 42 -12.56 12.13 2.47
C GLU A 42 -11.91 13.03 3.52
N LYS A 43 -10.59 12.92 3.69
CA LYS A 43 -9.83 13.63 4.73
C LYS A 43 -9.18 14.92 4.23
N GLY A 44 -9.25 15.19 2.93
CA GLY A 44 -8.55 16.32 2.28
C GLY A 44 -7.03 16.21 2.37
N LEU A 45 -6.48 15.00 2.43
CA LEU A 45 -5.04 14.73 2.54
C LEU A 45 -4.50 14.24 1.19
N SER A 46 -3.20 14.40 0.92
CA SER A 46 -2.59 13.85 -0.30
C SER A 46 -2.51 12.31 -0.23
N ALA A 47 -2.90 11.63 -1.30
CA ALA A 47 -2.78 10.17 -1.41
C ALA A 47 -1.32 9.69 -1.20
N GLU A 48 -0.33 10.45 -1.68
CA GLU A 48 1.09 10.13 -1.46
C GLU A 48 1.52 10.29 0.01
N LEU A 49 0.90 11.22 0.75
CA LEU A 49 1.14 11.40 2.18
C LEU A 49 0.55 10.24 2.98
N LEU A 50 -0.60 9.75 2.54
CA LEU A 50 -1.31 8.64 3.16
C LEU A 50 -0.59 7.31 2.93
N ALA A 51 -0.25 7.00 1.67
CA ALA A 51 0.46 5.78 1.32
C ALA A 51 1.39 5.97 0.12
N SER A 52 2.62 5.50 0.26
CA SER A 52 3.55 5.31 -0.83
C SER A 52 3.55 3.86 -1.33
N ARG A 53 4.01 3.64 -2.56
CA ARG A 53 4.22 2.29 -3.14
C ARG A 53 5.05 1.38 -2.22
N ARG A 54 6.08 1.93 -1.58
CA ARG A 54 6.93 1.21 -0.60
C ARG A 54 6.12 0.74 0.62
N GLN A 55 5.24 1.59 1.14
CA GLN A 55 4.41 1.27 2.30
C GLN A 55 3.35 0.22 1.96
N ILE A 56 2.72 0.31 0.78
CA ILE A 56 1.77 -0.70 0.29
C ILE A 56 2.48 -2.05 0.15
N ASN A 57 3.67 -2.07 -0.45
CA ASN A 57 4.45 -3.30 -0.57
C ASN A 57 4.88 -3.84 0.80
N GLN A 58 5.22 -2.99 1.77
CA GLN A 58 5.48 -3.43 3.15
C GLN A 58 4.27 -4.10 3.78
N LEU A 59 3.08 -3.52 3.60
CA LEU A 59 1.83 -4.06 4.10
C LEU A 59 1.54 -5.45 3.51
N LEU A 60 1.67 -5.60 2.20
CA LEU A 60 1.46 -6.88 1.52
C LEU A 60 2.51 -7.93 1.88
N ASN A 61 3.78 -7.54 2.03
CA ASN A 61 4.83 -8.43 2.52
C ASN A 61 4.56 -8.92 3.94
N TRP A 62 4.03 -8.05 4.81
CA TRP A 62 3.63 -8.40 6.17
C TRP A 62 2.43 -9.34 6.17
N HIS A 63 1.41 -9.04 5.37
CA HIS A 63 0.20 -9.85 5.23
C HIS A 63 0.48 -11.29 4.78
N TRP A 64 1.30 -11.46 3.74
CA TRP A 64 1.71 -12.78 3.25
C TRP A 64 2.91 -13.37 3.98
N GLN A 65 3.46 -12.66 4.98
CA GLN A 65 4.63 -13.06 5.75
C GLN A 65 5.82 -13.49 4.88
N LEU A 66 6.01 -12.84 3.72
CA LEU A 66 7.06 -13.19 2.75
C LEU A 66 8.47 -12.92 3.28
N LYS A 67 8.60 -12.09 4.32
CA LYS A 67 9.87 -11.81 5.00
C LYS A 67 9.73 -11.97 6.50
N SER A 68 10.51 -12.87 7.07
CA SER A 68 10.69 -13.06 8.50
C SER A 68 11.48 -11.88 9.07
N GLY A 69 10.77 -10.81 9.47
CA GLY A 69 11.41 -9.64 10.08
C GLY A 69 10.76 -8.30 9.76
N ASN A 70 9.76 -8.26 8.87
CA ASN A 70 9.02 -7.02 8.68
C ASN A 70 8.10 -6.82 9.89
N GLY A 71 8.42 -5.83 10.73
CA GLY A 71 7.54 -5.38 11.81
C GLY A 71 6.20 -4.87 11.30
N ARG A 72 5.36 -4.36 12.20
CA ARG A 72 4.03 -3.83 11.84
C ARG A 72 4.17 -2.70 10.80
N PRO A 73 3.47 -2.78 9.64
CA PRO A 73 3.57 -1.77 8.59
C PRO A 73 3.14 -0.38 9.07
N GLU A 74 3.80 0.65 8.55
CA GLU A 74 3.46 2.05 8.83
C GLU A 74 2.02 2.42 8.42
N LEU A 75 1.45 1.76 7.40
CA LEU A 75 0.06 2.01 6.96
C LEU A 75 -0.99 1.61 8.00
N ILE A 76 -0.66 0.64 8.83
CA ILE A 76 -1.53 0.16 9.91
C ILE A 76 -0.92 0.47 11.29
N SER A 77 -0.09 1.51 11.35
CA SER A 77 0.54 2.01 12.58
C SER A 77 0.43 3.54 12.69
N GLY A 78 0.39 4.04 13.93
CA GLY A 78 0.28 5.48 14.22
C GLY A 78 -0.98 6.11 13.62
N TRP A 79 -0.94 7.41 13.34
CA TRP A 79 -2.12 8.18 12.86
C TRP A 79 -2.70 7.69 11.53
N ARG A 80 -1.91 7.00 10.68
CA ARG A 80 -2.41 6.40 9.44
C ARG A 80 -3.35 5.25 9.71
N SER A 81 -3.13 4.54 10.81
CA SER A 81 -3.98 3.42 11.19
C SER A 81 -5.40 3.87 11.52
N ASP A 82 -5.54 4.98 12.23
CA ASP A 82 -6.83 5.57 12.57
C ASP A 82 -7.64 6.03 11.34
N LEU A 83 -6.98 6.24 10.20
CA LEU A 83 -7.64 6.68 8.97
C LEU A 83 -8.12 5.52 8.11
N MET A 84 -7.34 4.45 8.01
CA MET A 84 -7.58 3.41 7.01
C MET A 84 -7.16 2.00 7.40
N ALA A 85 -6.63 1.75 8.62
CA ALA A 85 -6.18 0.41 8.98
C ALA A 85 -7.31 -0.62 8.97
N ASP A 86 -8.51 -0.26 9.41
CA ASP A 86 -9.65 -1.17 9.43
C ASP A 86 -10.09 -1.53 8.01
N ARG A 87 -10.18 -0.52 7.13
CA ARG A 87 -10.52 -0.73 5.71
C ARG A 87 -9.44 -1.53 4.99
N LEU A 88 -8.16 -1.26 5.26
CA LEU A 88 -7.04 -2.03 4.72
C LEU A 88 -7.06 -3.49 5.21
N GLN A 89 -7.30 -3.73 6.49
CA GLN A 89 -7.39 -5.10 7.03
C GLN A 89 -8.58 -5.86 6.47
N ALA A 90 -9.74 -5.20 6.31
CA ALA A 90 -10.90 -5.79 5.67
C ALA A 90 -10.60 -6.20 4.22
N LEU A 91 -9.97 -5.31 3.45
CA LEU A 91 -9.53 -5.59 2.08
C LEU A 91 -8.53 -6.74 2.04
N LEU A 92 -7.51 -6.73 2.91
CA LEU A 92 -6.51 -7.81 2.98
C LEU A 92 -7.11 -9.17 3.37
N SER A 93 -8.22 -9.18 4.11
CA SER A 93 -8.92 -10.41 4.49
C SER A 93 -9.52 -11.13 3.28
N GLU A 94 -9.78 -10.44 2.17
CA GLU A 94 -10.22 -11.05 0.91
C GLU A 94 -9.09 -11.75 0.14
N TYR A 95 -7.84 -11.53 0.53
CA TYR A 95 -6.66 -12.11 -0.10
C TYR A 95 -5.91 -13.02 0.87
N PRO A 96 -6.48 -14.19 1.23
CA PRO A 96 -5.76 -15.17 2.05
C PRO A 96 -4.48 -15.64 1.36
N ARG A 97 -3.51 -16.09 2.16
CA ARG A 97 -2.28 -16.69 1.67
C ARG A 97 -2.54 -17.99 0.91
#